data_AF-A0A811L088-F1
#
_entry.id   AF-A0A811L088-F1
#
_cell.length_a   1.000
_cell.length_b   1.000
_cell.length_c   1.000
_cell.angle_alpha   90.00
_cell.angle_beta   90.00
_cell.angle_gamma   90.00
#
_symmetry.space_group_name_H-M   'P 1'
#
loop_
_entity.id
_entity.type
_entity.pdbx_description
1 polymer ?
#
loop_
_entity_poly.entity_id
_entity_poly.type
_entity_poly.pdbx_seq_one_letter_code
_entity_poly.pdbx_strand_id
1 'polypeptide(L)'
;MLEQLQNNEAFLEELVFSDESTFHIHGRLNCQNSRWWAKENLHWCVSEPLHSPKTNVWAAIGWNGVVGPFFIDENINGARYLELLEQDVLPQLLQWPNSATLVYMHDGAPPHHSLVVREFLNTHLPGRWMGRDSRGAPPPFVWPANSPDLTPMDFFLWGYVKAKVYSVQVASLRELKQKVRDVVAEISVEMCRAALRNYPKRLRRCLDVGGQSVERSYPATNDEQSH
;
A
#
# COMPACT_ATOMS: atom_id res chain seq x y z
N MET A 1 -12.60 9.49 -7.56
CA MET A 1 -12.42 8.17 -6.90
C MET A 1 -13.67 7.72 -6.13
N LEU A 2 -14.08 8.42 -5.06
CA LEU A 2 -15.22 7.96 -4.24
C LEU A 2 -16.54 7.91 -5.02
N GLU A 3 -16.83 8.90 -5.86
CA GLU A 3 -18.04 8.90 -6.71
C GLU A 3 -18.10 7.69 -7.65
N GLN A 4 -16.96 7.28 -8.24
CA GLN A 4 -16.91 6.09 -9.10
C GLN A 4 -17.15 4.81 -8.29
N LEU A 5 -16.59 4.71 -7.08
CA LEU A 5 -16.85 3.60 -6.17
C LEU A 5 -18.32 3.54 -5.70
N GLN A 6 -19.01 4.69 -5.68
CA GLN A 6 -20.44 4.75 -5.39
C GLN A 6 -21.32 4.41 -6.60
N ASN A 7 -20.85 4.74 -7.80
CA ASN A 7 -21.57 4.52 -9.05
C ASN A 7 -21.35 3.11 -9.64
N ASN A 8 -20.21 2.48 -9.31
CA ASN A 8 -19.84 1.16 -9.80
C ASN A 8 -19.08 0.38 -8.72
N GLU A 9 -19.76 -0.54 -8.04
CA GLU A 9 -19.12 -1.41 -7.05
C GLU A 9 -18.08 -2.35 -7.66
N ALA A 10 -18.24 -2.75 -8.94
CA ALA A 10 -17.29 -3.60 -9.64
C ALA A 10 -15.97 -2.89 -9.94
N PHE A 11 -15.92 -1.55 -9.85
CA PHE A 11 -14.67 -0.80 -10.00
C PHE A 11 -13.62 -1.18 -8.95
N LEU A 12 -14.04 -1.63 -7.75
CA LEU A 12 -13.11 -2.16 -6.75
C LEU A 12 -12.34 -3.39 -7.24
N GLU A 13 -12.96 -4.18 -8.11
CA GLU A 13 -12.36 -5.40 -8.63
C GLU A 13 -11.27 -5.10 -9.66
N GLU A 14 -11.28 -3.89 -10.24
CA GLU A 14 -10.33 -3.45 -11.27
C GLU A 14 -9.10 -2.77 -10.65
N LEU A 15 -9.18 -2.29 -9.41
CA LEU A 15 -8.12 -1.50 -8.81
C LEU A 15 -6.93 -2.33 -8.35
N VAL A 16 -5.74 -1.80 -8.65
CA VAL A 16 -4.46 -2.30 -8.16
C VAL A 16 -3.71 -1.13 -7.52
N PHE A 17 -3.31 -1.28 -6.27
CA PHE A 17 -2.54 -0.27 -5.54
C PHE A 17 -1.11 -0.78 -5.34
N SER A 18 -0.10 0.02 -5.67
CA SER A 18 1.31 -0.27 -5.38
C SER A 18 1.90 0.73 -4.42
N ASP A 19 2.90 0.30 -3.65
CA ASP A 19 3.63 1.17 -2.72
C ASP A 19 4.96 0.50 -2.30
N GLU A 20 5.84 1.27 -1.65
CA GLU A 20 7.08 0.79 -1.07
C GLU A 20 7.09 0.95 0.46
N SER A 21 7.64 -0.06 1.16
CA SER A 21 7.86 0.04 2.60
C SER A 21 9.25 -0.41 3.01
N THR A 22 9.85 0.35 3.94
CA THR A 22 11.13 0.03 4.55
C THR A 22 10.96 -0.96 5.71
N PHE A 23 11.77 -2.02 5.69
CA PHE A 23 11.91 -2.98 6.79
C PHE A 23 13.32 -2.91 7.37
N HIS A 24 13.43 -2.94 8.70
CA HIS A 24 14.70 -2.91 9.41
C HIS A 24 14.89 -4.23 10.16
N ILE A 25 16.13 -4.70 10.32
CA ILE A 25 16.41 -5.88 11.15
C ILE A 25 15.90 -5.68 12.59
N HIS A 26 16.13 -4.49 13.15
CA HIS A 26 15.62 -4.10 14.48
C HIS A 26 14.27 -3.36 14.38
N GLY A 27 13.52 -3.60 13.32
CA GLY A 27 12.29 -2.87 13.02
C GLY A 27 11.26 -3.03 14.13
N ARG A 28 10.58 -1.92 14.42
CA ARG A 28 9.50 -1.84 15.40
C ARG A 28 8.19 -1.60 14.67
N LEU A 29 7.09 -1.99 15.30
CA LEU A 29 5.76 -1.62 14.84
C LEU A 29 5.53 -0.14 15.14
N ASN A 30 5.37 0.67 14.09
CA ASN A 30 4.76 1.98 14.27
C ASN A 30 3.29 1.75 14.64
N CYS A 31 2.98 1.95 15.92
CA CYS A 31 1.66 1.67 16.49
C CYS A 31 0.55 2.57 15.93
N GLN A 32 0.91 3.68 15.27
CA GLN A 32 -0.05 4.60 14.64
C GLN A 32 -0.78 3.97 13.44
N ASN A 33 -0.11 3.10 12.65
CA ASN A 33 -0.73 2.45 11.49
C ASN A 33 -1.32 1.06 11.80
N SER A 34 -1.00 0.47 12.96
CA SER A 34 -1.28 -0.95 13.27
C SER A 34 -2.52 -1.18 14.13
N ARG A 35 -3.20 -0.12 14.59
CA ARG A 35 -4.27 -0.17 15.61
C ARG A 35 -5.54 -0.97 15.23
N TRP A 36 -5.75 -1.30 13.95
CA TRP A 36 -6.99 -1.93 13.51
C TRP A 36 -6.96 -3.47 13.45
N TRP A 37 -5.78 -4.09 13.50
CA TRP A 37 -5.64 -5.55 13.37
C TRP A 37 -4.96 -6.23 14.57
N ALA A 38 -4.37 -5.47 15.48
CA ALA A 38 -3.89 -6.02 16.74
C ALA A 38 -5.01 -5.96 17.79
N LYS A 39 -5.52 -7.12 18.23
CA LYS A 39 -6.42 -7.22 19.40
C LYS A 39 -5.74 -6.77 20.70
N GLU A 40 -4.42 -6.68 20.70
CA GLU A 40 -3.58 -6.28 21.83
C GLU A 40 -2.69 -5.10 21.43
N ASN A 41 -2.66 -4.07 22.27
CA ASN A 41 -1.71 -2.96 22.13
C ASN A 41 -0.28 -3.51 22.26
N LEU A 42 0.45 -3.60 21.15
CA LEU A 42 1.87 -3.93 21.15
C LEU A 42 2.68 -2.73 21.66
N HIS A 43 2.75 -2.59 22.99
CA HIS A 43 3.48 -1.55 23.71
C HIS A 43 5.01 -1.71 23.57
N TRP A 44 5.61 -1.29 22.45
CA TRP A 44 7.06 -1.27 22.32
C TRP A 44 7.57 -0.01 21.61
N CYS A 45 7.75 1.06 22.38
CA CYS A 45 8.36 2.31 21.93
C CYS A 45 9.76 2.42 22.54
N VAL A 46 10.83 2.27 21.75
CA VAL A 46 12.20 2.66 22.16
C VAL A 46 12.91 3.18 20.91
N SER A 47 13.76 4.17 21.10
CA SER A 47 14.51 4.90 20.06
C SER A 47 15.37 3.99 19.17
N GLU A 48 15.41 4.32 17.87
CA GLU A 48 16.25 3.66 16.86
C GLU A 48 17.75 3.93 17.05
N PRO A 49 18.63 2.96 16.78
CA PRO A 49 20.02 3.23 16.44
C PRO A 49 20.12 3.72 14.98
N LEU A 50 20.90 4.78 14.74
CA LEU A 50 21.03 5.54 13.48
C LEU A 50 21.38 4.70 12.22
N HIS A 51 21.84 3.45 12.36
CA HIS A 51 22.38 2.61 11.28
C HIS A 51 21.92 1.14 11.33
N SER A 52 20.64 0.86 11.62
CA SER A 52 20.15 -0.52 11.46
C SER A 52 20.11 -0.91 9.97
N PRO A 53 20.64 -2.09 9.59
CA PRO A 53 20.45 -2.62 8.25
C PRO A 53 18.96 -2.69 7.91
N LYS A 54 18.64 -2.31 6.67
CA LYS A 54 17.27 -2.19 6.16
C LYS A 54 17.16 -2.67 4.72
N THR A 55 15.95 -2.96 4.29
CA THR A 55 15.61 -3.27 2.89
C THR A 55 14.31 -2.56 2.54
N ASN A 56 14.24 -1.98 1.35
CA ASN A 56 13.00 -1.43 0.83
C ASN A 56 12.28 -2.54 0.06
N VAL A 57 10.98 -2.63 0.27
CA VAL A 57 10.15 -3.67 -0.32
C VAL A 57 9.05 -3.01 -1.13
N TRP A 58 8.93 -3.38 -2.39
CA TRP A 58 7.83 -3.03 -3.26
C TRP A 58 6.80 -4.16 -3.27
N ALA A 59 5.52 -3.82 -3.24
CA ALA A 59 4.44 -4.75 -3.53
C ALA A 59 3.26 -4.00 -4.17
N ALA A 60 2.34 -4.77 -4.74
CA ALA A 60 1.03 -4.27 -5.14
C ALA A 60 -0.09 -5.20 -4.70
N ILE A 61 -1.23 -4.63 -4.32
CA ILE A 61 -2.43 -5.34 -3.91
C ILE A 61 -3.58 -5.01 -4.85
N GLY A 62 -4.27 -6.05 -5.32
CA GLY A 62 -5.48 -5.93 -6.12
C GLY A 62 -6.50 -7.01 -5.78
N TRP A 63 -7.60 -7.05 -6.52
CA TRP A 63 -8.71 -7.96 -6.22
C TRP A 63 -8.35 -9.44 -6.29
N ASN A 64 -7.35 -9.77 -7.12
CA ASN A 64 -6.92 -11.14 -7.39
C ASN A 64 -5.69 -11.57 -6.58
N GLY A 65 -5.19 -10.72 -5.68
CA GLY A 65 -4.07 -11.06 -4.78
C GLY A 65 -3.02 -9.96 -4.69
N VAL A 66 -1.82 -10.38 -4.31
CA VAL A 66 -0.64 -9.52 -4.16
C VAL A 66 0.38 -9.84 -5.26
N VAL A 67 0.99 -8.81 -5.84
CA VAL A 67 2.19 -8.90 -6.69
C VAL A 67 3.39 -8.46 -5.86
N GLY A 68 4.50 -9.20 -5.96
CA GLY A 68 5.68 -9.03 -5.11
C GLY A 68 5.73 -10.08 -3.98
N PRO A 69 6.57 -9.88 -2.95
CA PRO A 69 7.37 -8.69 -2.68
C PRO A 69 8.65 -8.63 -3.54
N PHE A 70 8.98 -7.45 -4.07
CA PHE A 70 10.27 -7.19 -4.71
C PHE A 70 11.18 -6.37 -3.80
N PHE A 71 12.44 -6.78 -3.69
CA PHE A 71 13.40 -6.13 -2.80
C PHE A 71 14.26 -5.15 -3.56
N ILE A 72 14.30 -3.93 -3.05
CA ILE A 72 15.05 -2.82 -3.60
C ILE A 72 16.20 -2.53 -2.64
N ASP A 73 17.41 -2.86 -3.09
CA ASP A 73 18.63 -2.72 -2.29
C ASP A 73 19.33 -1.35 -2.48
N GLU A 74 18.93 -0.58 -3.49
CA GLU A 74 19.53 0.72 -3.85
C GLU A 74 18.47 1.83 -3.99
N ASN A 75 18.90 3.08 -4.13
CA ASN A 75 17.98 4.18 -4.41
C ASN A 75 17.26 3.96 -5.75
N ILE A 76 15.92 3.92 -5.72
CA ILE A 76 15.11 3.84 -6.94
C ILE A 76 15.23 5.17 -7.69
N ASN A 77 15.72 5.10 -8.93
CA ASN A 77 15.52 6.15 -9.92
C ASN A 77 14.44 5.71 -10.93
N GLY A 78 14.00 6.62 -11.80
CA GLY A 78 12.94 6.30 -12.76
C GLY A 78 13.24 5.11 -13.68
N ALA A 79 14.51 4.90 -14.06
CA ALA A 79 14.90 3.78 -14.91
C ALA A 79 14.83 2.43 -14.19
N ARG A 80 15.25 2.36 -12.93
CA ARG A 80 15.12 1.16 -12.10
C ARG A 80 13.67 0.84 -11.78
N TYR A 81 12.86 1.87 -11.55
CA TYR A 81 11.43 1.68 -11.38
C TYR A 81 10.77 1.15 -12.66
N LEU A 82 11.16 1.66 -13.82
CA LEU A 82 10.70 1.14 -15.11
C LEU A 82 11.11 -0.33 -15.31
N GLU A 83 12.35 -0.68 -15.03
CA GLU A 83 12.84 -2.07 -15.12
C GLU A 83 12.01 -3.03 -14.25
N LEU A 84 11.72 -2.62 -13.01
CA LEU A 84 10.83 -3.35 -12.10
C LEU A 84 9.42 -3.52 -12.70
N LEU A 85 8.86 -2.44 -13.26
CA LEU A 85 7.53 -2.49 -13.88
C LEU A 85 7.48 -3.44 -15.09
N GLU A 86 8.48 -3.35 -15.95
CA GLU A 86 8.56 -4.07 -17.22
C GLU A 86 8.84 -5.56 -17.02
N GLN A 87 9.82 -5.89 -16.16
CA GLN A 87 10.31 -7.26 -16.01
C GLN A 87 9.47 -8.06 -15.01
N ASP A 88 9.00 -7.43 -13.93
CA ASP A 88 8.44 -8.15 -12.80
C ASP A 88 6.95 -7.88 -12.58
N VAL A 89 6.55 -6.60 -12.55
CA VAL A 89 5.19 -6.21 -12.13
C VAL A 89 4.15 -6.48 -13.22
N LEU A 90 4.33 -5.87 -14.41
CA LEU A 90 3.34 -5.92 -15.47
C LEU A 90 3.10 -7.35 -15.97
N PRO A 91 4.12 -8.21 -16.16
CA PRO A 91 3.90 -9.61 -16.53
C PRO A 91 3.02 -10.38 -15.53
N GLN A 92 3.11 -10.08 -14.24
CA GLN A 92 2.26 -10.71 -13.21
C GLN A 92 0.83 -10.16 -13.24
N LEU A 93 0.66 -8.84 -13.38
CA LEU A 93 -0.65 -8.22 -13.50
C LEU A 93 -1.41 -8.70 -14.75
N LEU A 94 -0.71 -8.90 -15.86
CA LEU A 94 -1.31 -9.36 -17.11
C LEU A 94 -1.81 -10.81 -17.06
N GLN A 95 -1.34 -11.62 -16.10
CA GLN A 95 -1.84 -12.97 -15.85
C GLN A 95 -3.15 -13.02 -15.05
N TRP A 96 -3.58 -11.90 -14.48
CA TRP A 96 -4.82 -11.86 -13.71
C TRP A 96 -6.07 -11.96 -14.60
N PRO A 97 -7.17 -12.57 -14.10
CA PRO A 97 -8.42 -12.69 -14.88
C PRO A 97 -9.01 -11.35 -15.34
N ASN A 98 -8.74 -10.26 -14.62
CA ASN A 98 -9.21 -8.91 -14.91
C ASN A 98 -8.16 -8.04 -15.62
N SER A 99 -7.11 -8.63 -16.24
CA SER A 99 -5.99 -7.87 -16.83
C SER A 99 -6.41 -6.86 -17.90
N ALA A 100 -7.52 -7.11 -18.59
CA ALA A 100 -8.08 -6.22 -19.60
C ALA A 100 -8.72 -4.95 -19.02
N THR A 101 -9.25 -5.01 -17.80
CA THR A 101 -9.99 -3.91 -17.17
C THR A 101 -9.27 -3.29 -15.98
N LEU A 102 -8.21 -3.94 -15.47
CA LEU A 102 -7.50 -3.43 -14.30
C LEU A 102 -7.02 -1.99 -14.51
N VAL A 103 -7.02 -1.24 -13.41
CA VAL A 103 -6.50 0.12 -13.32
C VAL A 103 -5.39 0.16 -12.28
N TYR A 104 -4.17 0.42 -12.76
CA TYR A 104 -2.96 0.44 -11.94
C TYR A 104 -2.76 1.80 -11.27
N MET A 105 -2.67 1.82 -9.95
CA MET A 105 -2.41 3.02 -9.17
C MET A 105 -1.02 2.94 -8.55
N HIS A 106 -0.24 4.02 -8.74
CA HIS A 106 1.00 4.25 -8.01
C HIS A 106 1.04 5.66 -7.39
N ASP A 107 1.92 5.85 -6.41
CA ASP A 107 2.04 7.13 -5.71
C ASP A 107 2.77 8.21 -6.57
N GLY A 108 2.84 9.42 -6.04
CA GLY A 108 3.47 10.56 -6.72
C GLY A 108 4.96 10.73 -6.47
N ALA A 109 5.67 9.70 -5.99
CA ALA A 109 7.09 9.79 -5.69
C ALA A 109 7.91 10.19 -6.93
N PRO A 110 9.02 10.95 -6.78
CA PRO A 110 9.81 11.43 -7.91
C PRO A 110 10.22 10.35 -8.94
N PRO A 111 10.62 9.13 -8.54
CA PRO A 111 10.95 8.07 -9.50
C PRO A 111 9.75 7.62 -10.35
N HIS A 112 8.55 7.61 -9.75
CA HIS A 112 7.31 7.16 -10.38
C HIS A 112 6.77 8.18 -11.38
N HIS A 113 7.18 9.44 -11.23
CA HIS A 113 6.79 10.56 -12.10
C HIS A 113 7.66 10.70 -13.36
N SER A 114 8.76 9.96 -13.45
CA SER A 114 9.69 10.07 -14.58
C SER A 114 8.97 9.87 -15.93
N LEU A 115 9.43 10.60 -16.95
CA LEU A 115 8.79 10.56 -18.29
C LEU A 115 8.75 9.14 -18.85
N VAL A 116 9.85 8.39 -18.71
CA VAL A 116 9.99 7.02 -19.20
C VAL A 116 8.96 6.06 -18.58
N VAL A 117 8.65 6.23 -17.29
CA VAL A 117 7.62 5.43 -16.61
C VAL A 117 6.22 5.78 -17.14
N ARG A 118 5.94 7.06 -17.33
CA ARG A 118 4.64 7.51 -17.85
C ARG A 118 4.39 7.07 -19.29
N GLU A 119 5.41 7.15 -20.15
CA GLU A 119 5.33 6.68 -21.54
C GLU A 119 5.12 5.17 -21.61
N PHE A 120 5.81 4.40 -20.77
CA PHE A 120 5.58 2.97 -20.63
C PHE A 120 4.14 2.67 -20.21
N LEU A 121 3.64 3.30 -19.14
CA LEU A 121 2.27 3.07 -18.66
C LEU A 121 1.21 3.51 -19.67
N ASN A 122 1.43 4.60 -20.41
CA ASN A 122 0.54 5.01 -21.51
C ASN A 122 0.50 4.00 -22.66
N THR A 123 1.62 3.31 -22.91
CA THR A 123 1.73 2.33 -23.99
C THR A 123 1.10 0.98 -23.59
N HIS A 124 1.36 0.53 -22.37
CA HIS A 124 0.97 -0.82 -21.92
C HIS A 124 -0.35 -0.86 -21.15
N LEU A 125 -0.75 0.23 -20.50
CA LEU A 125 -2.00 0.39 -19.76
C LEU A 125 -2.75 1.65 -20.24
N PRO A 126 -3.08 1.78 -21.54
CA PRO A 126 -3.68 3.00 -22.09
C PRO A 126 -5.02 3.29 -21.40
N GLY A 127 -5.11 4.45 -20.73
CA GLY A 127 -6.29 4.86 -19.96
C GLY A 127 -6.57 4.03 -18.71
N ARG A 128 -5.62 3.17 -18.29
CA ARG A 128 -5.76 2.18 -17.21
C ARG A 128 -4.69 2.31 -16.14
N TRP A 129 -4.21 3.53 -15.90
CA TRP A 129 -3.32 3.83 -14.78
C TRP A 129 -3.61 5.19 -14.15
N MET A 130 -3.26 5.35 -12.87
CA MET A 130 -3.48 6.55 -12.06
C MET A 130 -2.17 6.95 -11.35
N GLY A 131 -1.85 8.25 -11.39
CA GLY A 131 -0.68 8.83 -10.71
C GLY A 131 -0.75 10.36 -10.67
N ARG A 132 0.30 11.01 -10.15
CA ARG A 132 0.33 12.48 -9.88
C ARG A 132 0.02 13.38 -11.09
N ASP A 133 0.23 12.90 -12.32
CA ASP A 133 0.05 13.67 -13.56
C ASP A 133 -0.68 12.84 -14.65
N SER A 134 -1.64 12.00 -14.27
CA SER A 134 -2.50 11.28 -15.22
C SER A 134 -3.45 12.25 -15.95
N ARG A 135 -2.90 13.11 -16.80
CA ARG A 135 -3.62 13.99 -17.73
C ARG A 135 -4.00 13.16 -18.95
N GLY A 136 -5.12 12.43 -18.90
CA GLY A 136 -5.66 11.72 -20.06
C GLY A 136 -6.17 10.29 -19.85
N ALA A 137 -6.02 9.70 -18.66
CA ALA A 137 -6.87 8.58 -18.27
C ALA A 137 -8.30 9.13 -18.03
N PRO A 138 -9.38 8.39 -18.35
CA PRO A 138 -10.74 8.94 -18.33
C PRO A 138 -11.00 9.72 -17.03
N PRO A 139 -11.40 11.00 -17.11
CA PRO A 139 -11.53 11.84 -15.94
C PRO A 139 -12.60 11.29 -14.97
N PRO A 140 -12.44 11.43 -13.64
CA PRO A 140 -11.45 12.24 -12.93
C PRO A 140 -10.67 11.43 -11.87
N PHE A 141 -9.54 10.84 -12.23
CA PHE A 141 -8.64 10.20 -11.26
C PHE A 141 -7.47 11.12 -10.90
N VAL A 142 -7.74 12.21 -10.18
CA VAL A 142 -6.67 13.00 -9.56
C VAL A 142 -6.38 12.39 -8.19
N TRP A 143 -5.22 11.77 -8.02
CA TRP A 143 -4.76 11.35 -6.70
C TRP A 143 -4.31 12.58 -5.91
N PRO A 144 -4.86 12.87 -4.72
CA PRO A 144 -4.41 13.99 -3.91
C PRO A 144 -2.94 13.79 -3.51
N ALA A 145 -2.14 14.85 -3.62
CA ALA A 145 -0.77 14.83 -3.13
C ALA A 145 -0.77 14.60 -1.60
N ASN A 146 0.15 13.75 -1.11
CA ASN A 146 0.32 13.46 0.33
C ASN A 146 -0.87 12.75 1.01
N SER A 147 -1.47 11.74 0.37
CA SER A 147 -2.43 10.83 1.02
C SER A 147 -1.96 9.37 1.08
N PRO A 148 -0.73 9.07 1.57
CA PRO A 148 -0.25 7.70 1.70
C PRO A 148 -1.19 6.88 2.60
N ASP A 149 -1.66 7.45 3.71
CA ASP A 149 -2.43 6.74 4.76
C ASP A 149 -3.81 6.16 4.33
N LEU A 150 -4.22 6.33 3.08
CA LEU A 150 -5.53 5.90 2.58
C LEU A 150 -5.49 4.64 1.72
N THR A 151 -4.31 4.17 1.32
CA THR A 151 -4.22 3.01 0.41
C THR A 151 -4.36 1.69 1.18
N PRO A 152 -4.90 0.63 0.55
CA PRO A 152 -4.84 -0.72 1.10
C PRO A 152 -3.42 -1.23 1.39
N MET A 153 -2.40 -0.61 0.78
CA MET A 153 -1.00 -0.88 1.10
C MET A 153 -0.68 -0.47 2.54
N ASP A 154 -1.05 0.76 2.91
CA ASP A 154 -0.71 1.33 4.22
C ASP A 154 -1.56 0.78 5.37
N PHE A 155 -2.89 0.78 5.22
CA PHE A 155 -3.77 0.40 6.33
C PHE A 155 -3.90 -1.11 6.53
N PHE A 156 -3.48 -1.90 5.55
CA PHE A 156 -3.59 -3.36 5.59
C PHE A 156 -2.27 -4.05 5.28
N LEU A 157 -1.76 -3.98 4.05
CA LEU A 157 -0.65 -4.84 3.61
C LEU A 157 0.58 -4.66 4.50
N TRP A 158 1.09 -3.44 4.61
CA TRP A 158 2.31 -3.17 5.37
C TRP A 158 2.13 -3.33 6.87
N GLY A 159 0.96 -2.96 7.41
CA GLY A 159 0.62 -3.21 8.81
C GLY A 159 0.61 -4.70 9.15
N TYR A 160 -0.05 -5.52 8.33
CA TYR A 160 -0.12 -6.96 8.48
C TYR A 160 1.25 -7.63 8.34
N VAL A 161 2.00 -7.27 7.28
CA VAL A 161 3.33 -7.84 7.01
C VAL A 161 4.28 -7.49 8.14
N LYS A 162 4.35 -6.22 8.58
CA LYS A 162 5.21 -5.80 9.69
C LYS A 162 4.83 -6.49 11.00
N ALA A 163 3.54 -6.63 11.30
CA ALA A 163 3.07 -7.31 12.52
C ALA A 163 3.56 -8.76 12.60
N LYS A 164 3.51 -9.50 11.50
CA LYS A 164 4.02 -10.88 11.45
C LYS A 164 5.54 -10.97 11.35
N VAL A 165 6.18 -10.10 10.57
CA VAL A 165 7.64 -10.08 10.42
C VAL A 165 8.32 -9.78 11.76
N TYR A 166 7.78 -8.86 12.56
CA TYR A 166 8.36 -8.47 13.84
C TYR A 166 7.79 -9.21 15.06
N SER A 167 6.96 -10.23 14.87
CA SER A 167 6.50 -11.10 15.98
C SER A 167 7.61 -11.93 16.60
N VAL A 168 8.72 -12.11 15.88
CA VAL A 168 9.94 -12.79 16.31
C VAL A 168 11.11 -11.96 15.82
N GLN A 169 12.14 -11.86 16.66
CA GLN A 169 13.37 -11.14 16.33
C GLN A 169 14.01 -11.71 15.06
N VAL A 170 14.43 -10.82 14.17
CA VAL A 170 15.12 -11.18 12.92
C VAL A 170 16.61 -10.95 13.10
N ALA A 171 17.44 -11.93 12.74
CA ALA A 171 18.88 -11.88 12.99
C ALA A 171 19.70 -11.39 11.79
N SER A 172 19.14 -11.39 10.57
CA SER A 172 19.86 -10.96 9.35
C SER A 172 18.95 -10.38 8.28
N LEU A 173 19.52 -9.62 7.31
CA LEU A 173 18.77 -9.16 6.14
C LEU A 173 18.23 -10.32 5.30
N ARG A 174 18.97 -11.43 5.19
CA ARG A 174 18.52 -12.61 4.45
C ARG A 174 17.26 -13.20 5.09
N GLU A 175 17.27 -13.35 6.41
CA GLU A 175 16.12 -13.83 7.16
C GLU A 175 14.94 -12.85 7.07
N LEU A 176 15.21 -11.54 7.14
CA LEU A 176 14.20 -10.50 6.97
C LEU A 176 13.49 -10.64 5.62
N LYS A 177 14.26 -10.73 4.53
CA LYS A 177 13.72 -10.90 3.17
C LYS A 177 12.93 -12.20 3.04
N GLN A 178 13.42 -13.30 3.62
CA GLN A 178 12.69 -14.57 3.58
C GLN A 178 11.35 -14.48 4.33
N LYS A 179 11.36 -13.94 5.56
CA LYS A 179 10.15 -13.80 6.36
C LYS A 179 9.12 -12.89 5.70
N VAL A 180 9.56 -11.81 5.05
CA VAL A 180 8.67 -10.95 4.25
C VAL A 180 8.03 -11.73 3.10
N ARG A 181 8.81 -12.55 2.36
CA ARG A 181 8.25 -13.41 1.29
C ARG A 181 7.21 -14.39 1.83
N ASP A 182 7.54 -15.07 2.91
CA ASP A 182 6.65 -16.08 3.51
C ASP A 182 5.33 -15.43 3.97
N VAL A 183 5.42 -14.30 4.67
CA VAL A 183 4.23 -13.57 5.16
C VAL A 183 3.39 -13.00 4.02
N VAL A 184 4.00 -12.49 2.94
CA VAL A 184 3.24 -12.02 1.77
C VAL A 184 2.56 -13.19 1.05
N ALA A 185 3.22 -14.35 0.94
CA ALA A 185 2.63 -15.55 0.34
C ALA A 185 1.44 -16.12 1.15
N GLU A 186 1.38 -15.85 2.46
CA GLU A 186 0.24 -16.20 3.30
C GLU A 186 -1.00 -15.31 3.08
N ILE A 187 -0.87 -14.16 2.41
CA ILE A 187 -1.98 -13.24 2.20
C ILE A 187 -2.94 -13.84 1.19
N SER A 188 -4.13 -14.23 1.65
CA SER A 188 -5.14 -14.81 0.77
C SER A 188 -5.82 -13.76 -0.11
N VAL A 189 -6.41 -14.21 -1.22
CA VAL A 189 -7.23 -13.38 -2.09
C VAL A 189 -8.40 -12.76 -1.33
N GLU A 190 -9.01 -13.49 -0.39
CA GLU A 190 -10.10 -13.00 0.46
C GLU A 190 -9.66 -11.85 1.36
N MET A 191 -8.43 -11.90 1.89
CA MET A 191 -7.86 -10.80 2.65
C MET A 191 -7.69 -9.55 1.78
N CYS A 192 -7.21 -9.71 0.54
CA CYS A 192 -7.09 -8.62 -0.42
C CYS A 192 -8.45 -7.99 -0.74
N ARG A 193 -9.46 -8.82 -1.04
CA ARG A 193 -10.84 -8.38 -1.28
C ARG A 193 -11.44 -7.66 -0.07
N ALA A 194 -11.19 -8.16 1.14
CA ALA A 194 -11.64 -7.51 2.36
C ALA A 194 -11.00 -6.13 2.56
N ALA A 195 -9.70 -5.99 2.25
CA ALA A 195 -9.01 -4.71 2.30
C ALA A 195 -9.60 -3.71 1.27
N LEU A 196 -9.78 -4.15 0.02
CA LEU A 196 -10.37 -3.34 -1.05
C LEU A 196 -11.81 -2.90 -0.74
N ARG A 197 -12.66 -3.79 -0.20
CA ARG A 197 -14.02 -3.42 0.23
C ARG A 197 -14.07 -2.38 1.34
N ASN A 198 -13.02 -2.28 2.17
CA ASN A 198 -12.92 -1.26 3.21
C ASN A 198 -12.40 0.08 2.69
N TYR A 199 -11.81 0.12 1.50
CA TYR A 199 -11.24 1.32 0.91
C TYR A 199 -12.26 2.48 0.72
N PRO A 200 -13.47 2.27 0.16
CA PRO A 200 -14.45 3.37 0.03
C PRO A 200 -14.86 3.98 1.37
N LYS A 201 -15.00 3.15 2.42
CA LYS A 201 -15.35 3.61 3.77
C LYS A 201 -14.26 4.51 4.34
N ARG A 202 -12.99 4.16 4.09
CA ARG A 202 -11.82 4.96 4.53
C ARG A 202 -11.71 6.27 3.77
N LEU A 203 -11.94 6.26 2.46
CA LEU A 203 -12.01 7.48 1.65
C LEU A 203 -13.12 8.43 2.14
N ARG A 204 -14.32 7.91 2.42
CA ARG A 204 -15.43 8.70 2.99
C ARG A 204 -15.01 9.35 4.31
N ARG A 205 -14.46 8.57 5.23
CA ARG A 205 -14.02 9.08 6.54
C ARG A 205 -12.93 10.15 6.42
N CYS A 206 -12.01 10.03 5.45
CA CYS A 206 -11.00 11.06 5.17
C CYS A 206 -11.62 12.39 4.73
N LEU A 207 -12.69 12.34 3.92
CA LEU A 207 -13.43 13.53 3.50
C LEU A 207 -14.19 14.15 4.66
N ASP A 208 -14.81 13.32 5.51
CA ASP A 208 -15.57 13.79 6.68
C ASP A 208 -14.70 14.50 7.72
N VAL A 209 -13.39 14.17 7.78
CA VAL A 209 -12.40 14.86 8.63
C VAL A 209 -11.62 15.96 7.90
N GLY A 210 -12.04 16.35 6.68
CA GLY A 210 -11.43 17.45 5.93
C GLY A 210 -9.97 17.22 5.53
N GLY A 211 -9.56 15.96 5.29
CA GLY A 211 -8.18 15.61 4.91
C GLY A 211 -7.19 15.52 6.09
N GLN A 212 -7.66 15.59 7.34
CA GLN A 212 -6.85 15.26 8.52
C GLN A 212 -6.70 13.74 8.68
N SER A 213 -5.74 13.28 9.50
CA SER A 213 -5.64 11.85 9.79
C SER A 213 -6.97 11.34 10.38
N VAL A 214 -7.39 10.16 9.93
CA VAL A 214 -8.67 9.51 10.28
C VAL A 214 -8.79 9.18 11.79
N GLU A 215 -7.78 9.53 12.59
CA GLU A 215 -7.60 9.13 14.00
C GLU A 215 -8.36 9.99 15.02
N ARG A 216 -8.84 11.20 14.70
CA ARG A 216 -9.33 12.17 15.71
C ARG A 216 -10.82 12.14 16.11
N SER A 217 -11.62 11.19 15.63
CA SER A 217 -13.07 11.18 15.87
C SER A 217 -13.58 10.10 16.82
N TYR A 218 -12.91 9.90 17.96
CA TYR A 218 -13.56 9.30 19.13
C TYR A 218 -13.78 10.39 20.18
N PRO A 219 -15.03 10.69 20.58
CA PRO A 219 -15.24 11.47 21.79
C PRO A 219 -14.63 10.69 22.95
N ALA A 220 -13.83 11.38 23.77
CA ALA A 220 -13.47 10.86 25.08
C ALA A 220 -14.78 10.51 25.79
N THR A 221 -14.98 9.22 26.07
CA THR A 221 -15.98 8.80 27.04
C THR A 221 -15.55 9.43 28.36
N ASN A 222 -16.24 10.50 28.76
CA ASN A 222 -16.18 11.02 30.11
C ASN A 222 -16.65 9.90 31.03
N ASP A 223 -15.70 9.21 31.65
CA ASP A 223 -15.95 8.45 32.87
C ASP A 223 -16.17 9.46 34.00
N GLU A 224 -17.42 9.93 34.09
CA GLU A 224 -17.99 10.47 35.32
C GLU A 224 -19.36 9.82 35.50
N GLN A 225 -19.41 8.81 36.38
CA GLN A 225 -20.37 8.65 37.48
C GLN A 225 -20.43 7.20 37.95
N SER A 226 -19.78 6.90 39.07
CA SER A 226 -20.32 6.07 40.17
C SER A 226 -19.27 5.84 41.27
N HIS A 227 -19.19 6.77 42.23
CA HIS A 227 -19.38 6.57 43.67
C HIS A 227 -18.87 7.76 44.48
#